data_AF-A0A6B1GGM2-F1
#
_entry.id   AF-A0A6B1GGM2-F1
#
_cell.length_a   1.000
_cell.length_b   1.000
_cell.length_c   1.000
_cell.angle_alpha   90.00
_cell.angle_beta   90.00
_cell.angle_gamma   90.00
#
_symmetry.space_group_name_H-M   'P 1'
#
loop_
_entity.id
_entity.type
_entity.pdbx_description
1 polymer ?
#
loop_
_entity_poly.entity_id
_entity_poly.type
_entity_poly.pdbx_seq_one_letter_code
_entity_poly.pdbx_strand_id
1 'polypeptide(L)' 'KTSGPNHILPTKGAAKYTGGLSVGKFIKVVTYQRSSREANRDVAQVTARISRLEGMEAHARTGDARLAKYFPDEEFNLHP' A
#
# COMPACT_ATOMS: atom_id res chain seq x y z
N LYS A 1 -3.66 36.23 22.13
CA LYS A 1 -3.43 35.03 21.29
C LYS A 1 -2.23 34.29 21.89
N THR A 2 -2.48 33.29 22.76
CA THR A 2 -1.42 32.65 23.58
C THR A 2 -1.75 31.22 24.04
N SER A 3 -2.93 30.69 23.69
CA SER A 3 -3.40 29.40 24.19
C SER A 3 -2.78 28.18 23.50
N GLY A 4 -2.11 28.35 22.35
CA GLY A 4 -1.46 27.27 21.59
C GLY A 4 -2.16 26.83 20.28
N PRO A 5 -3.49 26.67 20.22
CA PRO A 5 -4.20 26.25 19.01
C PRO A 5 -4.08 27.22 17.82
N ASN A 6 -4.12 26.67 16.61
CA ASN A 6 -4.18 27.45 15.38
C ASN A 6 -5.62 27.91 15.10
N HIS A 7 -5.82 29.20 14.82
CA HIS A 7 -7.13 29.79 14.55
C HIS A 7 -7.55 29.71 13.07
N ILE A 8 -6.69 29.18 12.20
CA ILE A 8 -7.04 28.90 10.80
C ILE A 8 -7.83 27.59 10.78
N LEU A 9 -9.15 27.72 10.73
CA LEU A 9 -10.10 26.63 10.85
C LEU A 9 -10.96 26.46 9.59
N PRO A 10 -11.45 25.24 9.28
CA PRO A 10 -12.36 24.99 8.18
C PRO A 10 -13.72 25.67 8.39
N THR A 11 -14.30 26.24 7.34
CA THR A 11 -15.63 26.89 7.36
C THR A 11 -16.63 26.11 6.49
N LYS A 12 -17.88 26.59 6.36
CA LYS A 12 -18.94 25.97 5.54
C LYS A 12 -19.20 24.48 5.83
N GLY A 13 -19.03 24.05 7.09
CA GLY A 13 -19.28 22.66 7.52
C GLY A 13 -18.14 21.68 7.28
N ALA A 14 -17.00 22.12 6.72
CA ALA A 14 -15.86 21.24 6.44
C ALA A 14 -15.22 20.61 7.69
N ALA A 15 -15.49 21.17 8.87
CA ALA A 15 -15.06 20.60 10.15
C ALA A 15 -15.56 19.15 10.39
N LYS A 16 -16.57 18.69 9.64
CA LYS A 16 -17.08 17.30 9.70
C LYS A 16 -16.09 16.26 9.14
N TYR A 17 -15.17 16.66 8.27
CA TYR A 17 -14.25 15.75 7.57
C TYR A 17 -12.81 16.25 7.51
N THR A 18 -12.51 17.44 8.04
CA THR A 18 -11.12 17.94 8.15
C THR A 18 -10.92 18.77 9.41
N GLY A 19 -9.68 18.79 9.91
CA GLY A 19 -9.28 19.58 11.08
C GLY A 19 -8.72 20.96 10.73
N GLY A 20 -8.45 21.76 11.78
CA GLY A 20 -7.71 23.02 11.69
C GLY A 20 -6.32 22.90 11.08
N LEU A 21 -5.74 24.03 10.68
CA LEU A 21 -4.36 24.06 10.18
C LEU A 21 -3.41 23.50 11.24
N SER A 22 -2.61 22.52 10.83
CA SER A 22 -1.61 21.87 11.67
C SER A 22 -0.32 21.68 10.88
N VAL A 23 0.78 21.33 11.56
CA VAL A 23 2.05 21.02 10.90
C VAL A 23 1.88 19.90 9.86
N GLY A 24 0.98 18.95 10.10
CA GLY A 24 0.68 17.87 9.15
C GLY A 24 0.20 18.35 7.77
N LYS A 25 -0.32 19.58 7.65
CA LYS A 25 -0.71 20.17 6.36
C LYS A 25 0.50 20.62 5.51
N PHE A 26 1.69 20.68 6.11
CA PHE A 26 2.95 21.03 5.44
C PHE A 26 3.87 19.81 5.23
N ILE A 27 3.41 18.61 5.59
CA ILE A 27 4.15 17.36 5.44
C ILE A 27 3.48 16.50 4.37
N LYS A 28 4.26 15.75 3.60
CA LYS A 28 3.78 14.67 2.73
C LYS A 28 4.03 13.33 3.42
N VAL A 29 2.97 12.55 3.63
CA VAL A 29 3.09 11.18 4.16
C VAL A 29 3.43 10.25 3.00
N VAL A 30 4.60 9.63 3.06
CA VAL A 30 5.07 8.68 2.05
C VAL A 30 5.08 7.29 2.68
N THR A 31 4.38 6.33 2.07
CA THR A 31 4.37 4.94 2.49
C THR A 31 5.61 4.22 1.94
N TYR A 32 6.27 3.42 2.77
CA TYR A 32 7.42 2.59 2.40
C TYR A 32 7.18 1.13 2.80
N GLN A 33 7.62 0.20 1.98
CA GLN A 33 7.54 -1.23 2.25
C GLN A 33 8.84 -1.93 1.85
N ARG A 34 9.23 -2.93 2.65
CA ARG A 34 10.33 -3.85 2.37
C ARG A 34 9.87 -5.26 2.73
N SER A 35 10.02 -6.19 1.80
CA SER A 35 9.68 -7.60 2.00
C SER A 35 10.94 -8.43 2.13
N SER A 36 10.95 -9.41 3.04
CA SER A 36 11.93 -10.50 3.01
C SER A 36 11.59 -11.48 1.88
N ARG A 37 12.47 -12.46 1.65
CA ARG A 37 12.19 -13.54 0.68
C ARG A 37 11.05 -14.42 1.19
N GLU A 38 11.05 -14.74 2.48
CA GLU A 38 10.05 -15.56 3.15
C GLU A 38 8.67 -14.90 3.05
N ALA A 39 8.57 -13.59 3.32
CA ALA A 39 7.32 -12.87 3.14
C ALA A 39 6.87 -12.81 1.66
N ASN A 40 7.82 -12.84 0.71
CA ASN A 40 7.48 -12.88 -0.71
C ASN A 40 6.78 -14.19 -1.10
N ARG A 41 7.12 -15.31 -0.45
CA ARG A 41 6.49 -16.63 -0.68
C ARG A 41 4.97 -16.55 -0.60
N ASP A 42 4.46 -15.96 0.47
CA ASP A 42 3.01 -15.90 0.72
C ASP A 42 2.34 -14.77 -0.07
N VAL A 43 2.98 -13.58 -0.10
CA VAL A 43 2.38 -12.39 -0.73
C VAL A 43 2.36 -12.50 -2.26
N ALA A 44 3.41 -13.05 -2.88
CA ALA A 44 3.49 -13.11 -4.33
C ALA A 44 2.43 -14.02 -4.93
N GLN A 45 2.15 -15.17 -4.31
CA GLN A 45 1.13 -16.10 -4.80
C GLN A 45 -0.26 -15.43 -4.80
N VAL A 46 -0.63 -14.82 -3.67
CA VAL A 46 -1.92 -14.12 -3.55
C VAL A 46 -2.01 -12.95 -4.51
N THR A 47 -0.95 -12.14 -4.61
CA THR A 47 -0.90 -10.97 -5.50
C THR A 47 -1.00 -11.37 -6.96
N ALA A 48 -0.35 -12.47 -7.36
CA ALA A 48 -0.40 -12.96 -8.72
C ALA A 48 -1.81 -13.40 -9.13
N ARG A 49 -2.52 -14.10 -8.24
CA ARG A 49 -3.91 -14.51 -8.46
C ARG A 49 -4.86 -13.32 -8.56
N ILE A 50 -4.78 -12.38 -7.62
CA ILE A 50 -5.58 -11.14 -7.65
C ILE A 50 -5.32 -10.38 -8.96
N SER A 51 -4.04 -10.22 -9.33
CA SER A 51 -3.66 -9.53 -10.56
C SER A 51 -4.25 -10.19 -11.80
N ARG A 52 -4.35 -11.53 -11.84
CA ARG A 52 -4.99 -12.25 -12.96
C ARG A 52 -6.50 -12.06 -13.00
N LEU A 53 -7.17 -12.08 -11.84
CA LEU A 53 -8.60 -11.79 -11.73
C LEU A 53 -8.93 -10.36 -12.21
N GLU A 54 -8.00 -9.42 -12.02
CA GLU A 54 -8.12 -8.03 -12.48
C GLU A 54 -7.66 -7.80 -13.94
N GLY A 55 -7.17 -8.84 -14.64
CA GLY A 55 -6.67 -8.73 -16.02
C GLY A 55 -5.27 -8.08 -16.14
N MET A 56 -4.52 -7.97 -15.04
CA MET A 56 -3.22 -7.32 -14.92
C MET A 56 -2.04 -8.32 -15.00
N GLU A 57 -1.89 -9.02 -16.13
CA GLU A 57 -0.93 -10.13 -16.28
C GLU A 57 0.54 -9.74 -15.99
N ALA A 58 0.97 -8.52 -16.34
CA ALA A 58 2.33 -8.06 -16.04
C ALA A 58 2.60 -7.95 -14.52
N HIS A 59 1.58 -7.60 -13.73
CA HIS A 59 1.68 -7.57 -12.27
C HIS A 59 1.76 -9.00 -11.72
N ALA A 60 0.99 -9.93 -12.28
CA ALA A 60 1.04 -11.34 -11.89
C ALA A 60 2.42 -11.95 -12.12
N ARG A 61 2.98 -11.78 -13.33
CA ARG A 61 4.31 -12.29 -13.69
C ARG A 61 5.44 -11.76 -12.82
N THR A 62 5.28 -10.56 -12.28
CA THR A 62 6.25 -9.99 -11.32
C THR A 62 6.32 -10.82 -10.05
N GLY A 63 5.19 -11.37 -9.59
CA GLY A 63 5.12 -12.33 -8.48
C GLY A 63 5.68 -13.69 -8.86
N ASP A 64 5.19 -14.28 -9.95
CA ASP A 64 5.61 -15.61 -10.43
C ASP A 64 7.13 -15.71 -10.60
N ALA A 65 7.75 -14.71 -11.21
CA ALA A 65 9.19 -14.67 -11.46
C ALA A 65 10.01 -14.69 -10.15
N ARG A 66 9.48 -14.15 -9.06
CA ARG A 66 10.15 -14.18 -7.75
C ARG A 66 9.93 -15.50 -7.04
N LEU A 67 8.74 -16.09 -7.14
CA LEU A 67 8.45 -17.42 -6.63
C LEU A 67 9.36 -18.46 -7.28
N ALA A 68 9.44 -18.48 -8.61
CA ALA A 68 10.33 -19.37 -9.34
C ALA A 68 11.82 -19.15 -9.00
N LYS A 69 12.23 -17.89 -8.74
CA LYS A 69 13.63 -17.56 -8.42
C LYS A 69 14.03 -17.97 -7.01
N TYR A 70 13.15 -17.76 -6.02
CA TYR A 70 13.50 -17.93 -4.60
C TYR A 70 13.05 -19.27 -4.02
N PHE A 71 12.06 -19.90 -4.62
CA PHE A 71 11.45 -21.15 -4.17
C PHE A 71 11.26 -22.12 -5.36
N PRO A 72 12.36 -22.49 -6.06
CA PRO A 72 12.26 -23.29 -7.29
C PRO A 72 11.73 -24.71 -7.06
N ASP A 73 11.88 -25.24 -5.84
CA ASP A 73 11.46 -26.58 -5.47
C ASP A 73 10.03 -26.62 -4.88
N GLU A 74 9.32 -25.49 -4.86
CA GLU A 74 7.97 -25.36 -4.30
C GLU A 74 6.93 -25.14 -5.40
N GLU A 75 5.76 -25.76 -5.23
CA GLU A 75 4.61 -25.58 -6.12
C GLU A 75 3.64 -24.52 -5.55
N PHE A 76 3.28 -23.56 -6.41
CA PHE A 76 2.33 -22.51 -6.06
C PHE A 76 1.11 -22.58 -6.98
N ASN A 77 -0.09 -22.46 -6.42
CA ASN A 77 -1.29 -22.24 -7.22
C ASN A 77 -1.32 -20.77 -7.68
N LEU A 78 -1.05 -20.55 -8.97
CA LEU A 78 -0.98 -19.22 -9.59
C LEU A 78 -2.15 -18.92 -10.52
N HIS A 79 -3.10 -19.85 -10.63
CA HIS A 79 -4.30 -19.67 -11.44
C HIS A 79 -5.33 -18.80 -10.70
N PRO A 80 -6.12 -18.00 -11.44
CA PRO A 80 -7.16 -17.14 -10.85
C PRO A 80 -8.10 -17.93 -9.94
#